data_AF-A0A4Y2IGR1-F1
#
_entry.id   AF-A0A4Y2IGR1-F1
#
_cell.length_a   1.000
_cell.length_b   1.000
_cell.length_c   1.000
_cell.angle_alpha   90.00
_cell.angle_beta   90.00
_cell.angle_gamma   90.00
#
_symmetry.space_group_name_H-M   'P 1'
#
loop_
_entity.id
_entity.type
_entity.pdbx_description
1 polymer ?
#
loop_
_entity_poly.entity_id
_entity_poly.type
_entity_poly.pdbx_seq_one_letter_code
_entity_poly.pdbx_strand_id
1 'polypeptide(L)'
;MFTAWSLIDSATTKLKERARTFHNVHSKALEFVIKCNEQISQMNMVEKETMEIDIIETALPVKRQRKKKKMADELANDEGNSSDPLVDFRVNVFNLIMDRIVQSLEDRFVQHKQLYKGLSCLDPINFS
;
A
#
# COMPACT_ATOMS: atom_id res chain seq x y z
N MET A 1 -16.53 3.28 -26.65
CA MET A 1 -16.40 4.45 -25.75
C MET A 1 -16.93 4.04 -24.38
N PHE A 2 -16.23 4.33 -23.28
CA PHE A 2 -16.62 3.83 -21.95
C PHE A 2 -17.61 4.81 -21.30
N THR A 3 -18.80 4.33 -20.92
CA THR A 3 -19.70 5.10 -20.06
C THR A 3 -19.00 5.44 -18.74
N ALA A 4 -19.34 6.56 -18.11
CA ALA A 4 -18.74 6.96 -16.83
C ALA A 4 -18.80 5.84 -15.77
N TRP A 5 -19.90 5.08 -15.75
CA TRP A 5 -20.04 3.88 -14.92
C TRP A 5 -19.04 2.78 -15.29
N SER A 6 -18.85 2.48 -16.57
CA SER A 6 -17.92 1.44 -17.03
C SER A 6 -16.46 1.75 -16.67
N LEU A 7 -16.08 3.03 -16.67
CA LEU A 7 -14.76 3.48 -16.21
C LEU A 7 -14.58 3.23 -14.71
N ILE A 8 -15.57 3.59 -13.91
CA ILE A 8 -15.54 3.39 -12.46
C ILE A 8 -15.48 1.91 -12.13
N ASP A 9 -16.32 1.09 -12.79
CA ASP A 9 -16.37 -0.36 -12.60
C ASP A 9 -15.01 -1.00 -12.93
N SER A 10 -14.43 -0.65 -14.09
CA SER A 10 -13.08 -1.09 -14.50
C SER A 10 -11.98 -0.64 -13.54
N ALA A 11 -12.07 0.58 -13.00
CA ALA A 11 -11.11 1.07 -12.03
C ALA A 11 -11.22 0.32 -10.70
N THR A 12 -12.44 0.09 -10.20
CA THR A 12 -12.67 -0.65 -8.96
C THR A 12 -12.22 -2.12 -9.05
N THR A 13 -12.47 -2.80 -10.17
CA THR A 13 -12.04 -4.19 -10.35
C THR A 13 -10.51 -4.29 -10.40
N LYS A 14 -9.85 -3.45 -11.21
CA LYS A 14 -8.39 -3.37 -11.26
C LYS A 14 -7.77 -3.05 -9.90
N LEU A 15 -8.41 -2.17 -9.13
CA LEU A 15 -7.92 -1.81 -7.80
C LEU A 15 -8.04 -2.99 -6.83
N LYS A 16 -9.16 -3.72 -6.85
CA LYS A 16 -9.35 -4.93 -6.04
C LYS A 16 -8.33 -6.02 -6.37
N GLU A 17 -8.02 -6.21 -7.65
CA GLU A 17 -6.98 -7.16 -8.10
C GLU A 17 -5.59 -6.76 -7.58
N ARG A 18 -5.27 -5.45 -7.61
CA ARG A 18 -3.98 -4.92 -7.14
C ARG A 18 -3.89 -4.72 -5.63
N ALA A 19 -5.01 -4.68 -4.92
CA ALA A 19 -5.06 -4.44 -3.48
C ALA A 19 -4.23 -5.44 -2.66
N ARG A 20 -3.98 -6.65 -3.20
CA ARG A 20 -3.23 -7.70 -2.50
C ARG A 20 -1.80 -7.90 -3.01
N THR A 21 -1.33 -7.13 -3.99
CA THR A 21 0.02 -7.27 -4.56
C THR A 21 1.09 -6.55 -3.75
N PHE A 22 1.05 -6.67 -2.42
CA PHE A 22 2.02 -6.04 -1.51
C PHE A 22 3.46 -6.44 -1.83
N HIS A 23 3.70 -7.73 -2.09
CA HIS A 23 5.03 -8.25 -2.38
C HIS A 23 5.70 -7.55 -3.57
N ASN A 24 4.95 -7.31 -4.64
CA ASN A 24 5.46 -6.64 -5.84
C ASN A 24 5.83 -5.18 -5.55
N VAL A 25 4.96 -4.47 -4.81
CA VAL A 25 5.20 -3.07 -4.41
C VAL A 25 6.43 -2.99 -3.51
N HIS A 26 6.54 -3.88 -2.53
CA HIS A 26 7.68 -3.95 -1.62
C HIS A 26 8.98 -4.26 -2.37
N SER A 27 8.99 -5.26 -3.27
CA SER A 27 10.17 -5.59 -4.09
C SER A 27 10.63 -4.40 -4.92
N LYS A 28 9.69 -3.68 -5.56
CA LYS A 28 10.02 -2.52 -6.39
C LYS A 28 10.49 -1.32 -5.57
N ALA A 29 9.94 -1.11 -4.38
CA ALA A 29 10.42 -0.11 -3.44
C ALA A 29 11.85 -0.42 -2.97
N LEU A 30 12.15 -1.70 -2.69
CA LEU A 30 13.48 -2.14 -2.28
C LEU A 30 14.50 -1.96 -3.41
N GLU A 31 14.16 -2.36 -4.64
CA GLU A 31 14.97 -2.10 -5.84
C GLU A 31 15.27 -0.60 -6.02
N PHE A 32 14.29 0.26 -5.75
CA PHE A 32 14.45 1.71 -5.82
C PHE A 32 15.43 2.23 -4.75
N VAL A 33 15.28 1.80 -3.50
CA VAL A 33 16.19 2.20 -2.41
C VAL A 33 17.62 1.74 -2.68
N ILE A 34 17.81 0.53 -3.20
CA ILE A 34 19.14 0.04 -3.61
C ILE A 34 19.75 0.97 -4.66
N LYS A 35 19.00 1.29 -5.72
CA LYS A 35 19.46 2.20 -6.78
C LYS A 35 19.80 3.59 -6.24
N CYS A 36 19.00 4.13 -5.31
CA CYS A 36 19.31 5.42 -4.68
C CYS A 36 20.59 5.34 -3.85
N ASN A 37 20.78 4.27 -3.08
CA ASN A 37 21.99 4.08 -2.29
C ASN A 37 23.24 3.91 -3.16
N GLU A 38 23.13 3.24 -4.31
CA GLU A 38 24.20 3.16 -5.31
C GLU A 38 24.56 4.56 -5.87
N GLN A 39 23.55 5.38 -6.20
CA GLN A 39 23.77 6.74 -6.69
C GLN A 39 24.40 7.65 -5.63
N ILE A 40 23.94 7.58 -4.39
CA ILE A 40 24.51 8.33 -3.26
C ILE A 40 25.98 7.93 -3.04
N SER A 41 26.27 6.63 -3.09
CA SER A 41 27.63 6.12 -2.96
C SER A 41 28.54 6.66 -4.07
N GLN A 42 28.06 6.70 -5.32
CA GLN A 42 28.81 7.25 -6.45
C GLN A 42 29.10 8.75 -6.29
N MET A 43 28.12 9.54 -5.84
CA MET A 43 28.31 10.99 -5.61
C MET A 43 29.31 11.25 -4.48
N ASN A 44 29.23 10.49 -3.39
CA ASN A 44 30.16 10.62 -2.26
C ASN A 44 31.62 10.26 -2.63
N MET A 45 31.87 9.45 -3.66
CA MET A 45 33.23 9.16 -4.14
C MET A 45 33.82 10.28 -5.00
N VAL A 46 32.98 11.12 -5.64
CA VAL A 46 33.41 12.20 -6.54
C VAL A 46 33.69 13.49 -5.78
N GLU A 47 32.86 13.81 -4.79
CA GLU A 47 32.97 15.03 -3.98
C GLU A 47 33.59 14.71 -2.63
N LYS A 48 34.92 14.69 -2.58
CA LYS A 48 35.73 14.21 -1.44
C LYS A 48 35.53 14.93 -0.09
N GLU A 49 34.59 15.85 0.10
CA GLU A 49 34.66 16.70 1.31
C GLU A 49 33.39 17.32 1.92
N THR A 50 32.14 17.15 1.45
CA THR A 50 31.05 18.01 2.00
C THR A 50 29.65 17.46 2.21
N MET A 51 29.35 16.20 1.90
CA MET A 51 27.98 15.70 2.10
C MET A 51 27.95 14.40 2.90
N GLU A 52 27.72 14.53 4.21
CA GLU A 52 27.24 13.46 5.09
C GLU A 52 25.81 13.04 4.68
N ILE A 53 25.65 12.53 3.46
CA ILE A 53 24.39 11.89 3.08
C ILE A 53 24.42 10.50 3.68
N ASP A 54 23.71 10.35 4.80
CA ASP A 54 23.47 9.06 5.43
C ASP A 54 22.77 8.10 4.45
N ILE A 55 23.21 6.85 4.48
CA ILE A 55 22.65 5.76 3.66
C ILE A 55 21.16 5.62 3.97
N ILE A 56 20.34 5.49 2.94
CA ILE A 56 18.90 5.27 3.12
C ILE A 56 18.69 3.88 3.72
N GLU A 57 18.04 3.83 4.88
CA GLU A 57 17.69 2.60 5.57
C GLU A 57 16.81 1.70 4.68
N THR A 58 17.19 0.42 4.59
CA THR A 58 16.50 -0.58 3.75
C THR A 58 15.48 -1.42 4.52
N ALA A 59 15.49 -1.34 5.86
CA ALA A 59 14.66 -2.14 6.74
C ALA A 59 13.67 -1.28 7.52
N LEU A 60 12.49 -1.83 7.79
CA LEU A 60 11.50 -1.18 8.64
C LEU A 60 11.96 -1.15 10.10
N PRO A 61 11.61 -0.09 10.86
CA PRO A 61 12.02 0.05 12.24
C PRO A 61 11.43 -1.06 13.11
N VAL A 62 12.29 -1.79 13.82
CA VAL A 62 11.88 -2.84 14.75
C VAL A 62 11.44 -2.21 16.07
N LYS A 63 10.13 -2.22 16.35
CA LYS A 63 9.61 -1.76 17.64
C LYS A 63 9.95 -2.77 18.74
N ARG A 64 10.57 -2.30 19.82
CA ARG A 64 10.80 -3.11 21.02
C ARG A 64 9.45 -3.50 21.65
N GLN A 65 9.18 -4.81 21.71
CA GLN A 65 8.00 -5.31 22.41
C GLN A 65 8.29 -5.46 23.91
N ARG A 66 7.41 -4.88 24.75
CA ARG A 66 7.50 -5.04 26.20
C ARG A 66 7.00 -6.43 26.58
N LYS A 67 7.90 -7.32 27.00
CA LYS A 67 7.52 -8.62 27.56
C LYS A 67 6.74 -8.39 28.87
N LYS A 68 5.57 -9.00 28.97
CA LYS A 68 4.82 -9.06 30.24
C LYS A 68 5.52 -10.05 31.16
N LYS A 69 5.57 -9.77 32.46
CA LYS A 69 6.10 -10.72 33.44
C LYS A 69 5.18 -11.94 33.45
N LYS A 70 5.75 -13.14 33.29
CA LYS A 70 5.02 -14.41 33.41
C LYS A 70 5.13 -14.90 34.86
N MET A 71 4.03 -15.42 35.40
CA MET A 71 4.05 -16.17 36.66
C MET A 71 4.57 -17.59 36.42
N ALA A 72 5.06 -18.24 37.47
CA ALA A 72 5.39 -19.67 37.39
C ALA A 72 4.13 -20.47 36.99
N ASP A 73 4.30 -21.44 36.09
CA ASP A 73 3.24 -22.28 35.50
C ASP A 73 2.26 -21.60 34.51
N GLU A 74 2.43 -20.32 34.17
CA GLU A 74 1.63 -19.68 33.11
C GLU A 74 2.08 -20.09 31.69
N LEU A 75 1.24 -20.86 30.99
CA LEU A 75 1.33 -21.08 29.53
C LEU A 75 0.80 -19.86 28.76
N ALA A 76 1.59 -18.77 28.73
CA ALA A 76 1.26 -17.61 27.91
C ALA A 76 1.74 -17.82 26.46
N ASN A 77 0.87 -18.41 25.63
CA ASN A 77 1.06 -18.60 24.17
C ASN A 77 0.44 -17.47 23.33
N ASP A 78 -0.35 -16.59 23.94
CA ASP A 78 -1.11 -15.53 23.25
C ASP A 78 -0.35 -14.19 23.18
N GLU A 79 0.99 -14.22 23.03
CA GLU A 79 1.76 -13.02 22.66
C GLU A 79 1.56 -12.74 21.16
N GLY A 80 0.32 -12.38 20.81
CA GLY A 80 -0.12 -12.06 19.46
C GLY A 80 0.40 -10.71 18.99
N ASN A 81 1.65 -10.66 18.56
CA ASN A 81 2.10 -9.69 17.57
C ASN A 81 3.12 -10.40 16.69
N SER A 82 2.83 -10.53 15.39
CA SER A 82 3.79 -11.06 14.42
C SER A 82 5.13 -10.34 14.63
N SER A 83 6.16 -11.10 14.98
CA SER A 83 7.49 -10.57 15.28
C SER A 83 8.13 -9.84 14.09
N ASP A 84 7.56 -9.98 12.89
CA ASP A 84 8.05 -9.39 11.66
C ASP A 84 7.39 -8.01 11.39
N PRO A 85 8.16 -6.90 11.44
CA PRO A 85 7.68 -5.57 11.11
C PRO A 85 7.07 -5.44 9.71
N LEU A 86 7.50 -6.29 8.77
CA LEU A 86 7.02 -6.27 7.39
C LEU A 86 5.60 -6.82 7.28
N VAL A 87 5.29 -7.88 8.04
CA VAL A 87 3.93 -8.41 8.15
C VAL A 87 3.02 -7.41 8.84
N ASP A 88 3.49 -6.77 9.91
CA ASP A 88 2.73 -5.75 10.64
C ASP A 88 2.39 -4.55 9.74
N PHE A 89 3.37 -4.04 8.99
CA PHE A 89 3.16 -2.96 8.02
C PHE A 89 2.18 -3.37 6.92
N ARG A 90 2.33 -4.58 6.37
CA ARG A 90 1.42 -5.10 5.35
C ARG A 90 -0.03 -5.09 5.82
N VAL A 91 -0.28 -5.61 7.03
CA VAL A 91 -1.64 -5.78 7.55
C VAL A 91 -2.22 -4.44 8.03
N ASN A 92 -1.48 -3.73 8.86
CA ASN A 92 -2.01 -2.55 9.56
C ASN A 92 -1.98 -1.27 8.73
N VAL A 93 -1.08 -1.18 7.75
CA VAL A 93 -0.92 0.02 6.93
C VAL A 93 -1.36 -0.24 5.50
N PHE A 94 -0.70 -1.16 4.79
CA PHE A 94 -0.93 -1.33 3.36
C PHE A 94 -2.36 -1.83 3.07
N ASN A 95 -2.77 -2.93 3.68
CA ASN A 95 -4.12 -3.48 3.48
C ASN A 95 -5.18 -2.48 3.94
N LEU A 96 -5.00 -1.84 5.11
CA LEU A 96 -5.93 -0.84 5.63
C LEU A 96 -6.16 0.30 4.63
N ILE A 97 -5.09 0.84 4.04
CA ILE A 97 -5.18 1.91 3.04
C ILE A 97 -5.91 1.42 1.79
N MET A 98 -5.52 0.26 1.25
CA MET A 98 -6.14 -0.28 0.04
C MET A 98 -7.63 -0.58 0.24
N ASP A 99 -7.97 -1.21 1.36
CA ASP A 99 -9.36 -1.51 1.74
C ASP A 99 -10.16 -0.23 1.91
N ARG A 100 -9.58 0.82 2.53
CA ARG A 100 -10.23 2.12 2.67
C ARG A 100 -10.50 2.80 1.33
N ILE A 101 -9.58 2.70 0.38
CA ILE A 101 -9.78 3.24 -0.98
C ILE A 101 -10.89 2.48 -1.69
N VAL A 102 -10.87 1.14 -1.64
CA VAL A 102 -11.91 0.30 -2.25
C VAL A 102 -13.28 0.62 -1.66
N GLN A 103 -13.39 0.64 -0.33
CA GLN A 103 -14.63 0.97 0.37
C GLN A 103 -15.12 2.38 0.01
N SER A 104 -14.20 3.36 -0.05
CA SER A 104 -14.57 4.72 -0.45
C SER A 104 -15.08 4.80 -1.89
N LEU A 105 -14.61 3.97 -2.82
CA LEU A 105 -15.13 3.93 -4.19
C LEU A 105 -16.49 3.23 -4.25
N GLU A 106 -16.66 2.17 -3.46
CA GLU A 106 -17.93 1.45 -3.35
C GLU A 106 -19.04 2.35 -2.79
N ASP A 107 -18.76 3.05 -1.69
CA ASP A 107 -19.72 3.93 -1.04
C ASP A 107 -20.15 5.09 -1.96
N ARG A 108 -19.20 5.71 -2.67
CA ARG A 108 -19.51 6.86 -3.52
C ARG A 108 -20.19 6.48 -4.83
N PHE A 109 -19.82 5.37 -5.44
CA PHE A 109 -20.24 5.07 -6.81
C PHE A 109 -21.13 3.86 -6.92
N VAL A 110 -20.81 2.77 -6.23
CA VAL A 110 -21.55 1.50 -6.37
C VAL A 110 -22.94 1.61 -5.75
N GLN A 111 -23.08 2.32 -4.63
CA GLN A 111 -24.39 2.59 -4.02
C GLN A 111 -25.35 3.34 -4.97
N HIS A 112 -24.81 4.21 -5.83
CA HIS A 112 -25.59 5.03 -6.76
C HIS A 112 -25.58 4.49 -8.21
N LYS A 113 -25.23 3.21 -8.40
CA LYS A 113 -25.13 2.56 -9.71
C LYS A 113 -26.34 2.78 -10.63
N GLN A 114 -27.55 2.74 -10.07
CA GLN A 114 -28.79 2.94 -10.85
C GLN A 114 -28.88 4.36 -11.42
N LEU A 115 -28.44 5.38 -10.68
CA LEU A 115 -28.39 6.76 -11.15
C LEU A 115 -27.43 6.90 -12.33
N TYR A 116 -26.23 6.33 -12.21
CA TYR A 116 -25.23 6.37 -13.29
C TYR A 116 -25.67 5.59 -14.53
N LYS A 117 -26.44 4.51 -14.37
CA LYS A 117 -27.10 3.83 -15.49
C LYS A 117 -28.21 4.69 -16.11
N GLY A 118 -29.00 5.40 -15.30
CA GLY A 118 -29.99 6.35 -15.81
C GLY A 118 -29.33 7.46 -16.66
N LEU A 119 -28.19 7.98 -16.21
CA LEU A 119 -27.42 9.00 -16.93
C LEU A 119 -26.79 8.49 -18.24
N SER A 120 -26.79 7.18 -18.52
CA SER A 120 -26.30 6.68 -19.82
C SER A 120 -27.18 7.11 -20.99
N CYS A 121 -28.44 7.50 -20.74
CA CYS A 121 -29.27 8.11 -21.78
C CYS A 121 -28.74 9.48 -22.23
N LEU A 122 -27.89 10.14 -21.43
CA LEU A 122 -27.23 11.40 -21.76
C LEU A 122 -25.87 11.20 -22.45
N ASP A 123 -25.48 9.97 -22.77
CA ASP A 123 -24.25 9.67 -23.48
C ASP A 123 -24.33 10.23 -24.92
N PRO A 124 -23.40 11.11 -25.36
CA PRO A 124 -23.45 11.76 -26.67
C PRO A 124 -23.60 10.81 -27.85
N ILE A 125 -23.17 9.56 -27.68
CA ILE A 125 -23.28 8.48 -28.69
C ILE A 125 -24.74 8.12 -29.00
N ASN A 126 -25.64 8.28 -28.02
CA ASN A 126 -27.06 7.97 -28.21
C ASN A 126 -27.83 9.10 -28.91
N PHE A 127 -27.16 10.21 -29.24
CA PHE A 127 -27.73 11.38 -29.92
C PHE A 127 -27.12 11.64 -31.30
N SER A 128 -26.26 10.75 -31.80
CA SER A 128 -25.66 10.84 -33.14
C SER A 128 -26.38 9.98 -34.17
#